data_AF-A0A8R2H893-F1
#
_entry.id   AF-A0A8R2H893-F1
#
_cell.length_a   1.000
_cell.length_b   1.000
_cell.length_c   1.000
_cell.angle_alpha   90.00
_cell.angle_beta   90.00
_cell.angle_gamma   90.00
#
_symmetry.space_group_name_H-M   'P 1'
#
loop_
_entity.id
_entity.type
_entity.pdbx_description
1 polymer ?
#
loop_
_entity_poly.entity_id
_entity_poly.type
_entity_poly.pdbx_seq_one_letter_code
_entity_poly.pdbx_strand_id
1 'polypeptide(L)'
;MNIDIVPSIHGGILLSINNFIYKKNKDLLRKTDGKHVFYWICVNKCDAKIRTVETNEKKHELDKNSTFFPDQHCHAPDPIGLEIYQKSINECTTIVASHVSKNSVQQLSIYRKIQNIGLLTKYANDPEFNFLARHLPAMAFLPVDRVQEGWGHNQTIIWVNFKI
;
A
#
# COMPACT_ATOMS: atom_id res chain seq x y z
N MET A 1 -11.64 -0.62 -18.75
CA MET A 1 -10.95 0.37 -17.90
C MET A 1 -10.20 -0.41 -16.85
N ASN A 2 -8.88 -0.25 -16.76
CA ASN A 2 -8.08 -0.96 -15.76
C ASN A 2 -7.97 -0.10 -14.49
N ILE A 3 -8.29 -0.66 -13.33
CA ILE A 3 -8.20 0.01 -12.03
C ILE A 3 -7.42 -0.91 -11.10
N ASP A 4 -6.23 -0.47 -10.69
CA ASP A 4 -5.37 -1.23 -9.79
C ASP A 4 -5.00 -0.38 -8.58
N ILE A 5 -4.90 -1.03 -7.42
CA ILE A 5 -4.28 -0.43 -6.24
C ILE A 5 -2.80 -0.82 -6.25
N VAL A 6 -1.94 0.19 -6.15
CA VAL A 6 -0.49 -0.01 -6.07
C VAL A 6 0.03 0.58 -4.75
N PRO A 7 1.05 -0.02 -4.12
CA PRO A 7 1.64 0.53 -2.91
C PRO A 7 2.24 1.92 -3.17
N SER A 8 2.50 2.70 -2.12
CA SER A 8 3.19 3.99 -2.18
C SER A 8 4.54 3.92 -1.46
N ILE A 9 5.60 4.50 -2.01
CA ILE A 9 6.90 4.64 -1.31
C ILE A 9 6.83 5.52 -0.06
N HIS A 10 5.84 6.42 -0.01
CA HIS A 10 5.60 7.31 1.12
C HIS A 10 4.58 6.74 2.11
N GLY A 11 4.22 5.46 1.95
CA GLY A 11 3.20 4.78 2.72
C GLY A 11 1.78 5.01 2.20
N GLY A 12 0.91 4.04 2.49
CA GLY A 12 -0.46 4.00 2.00
C GLY A 12 -0.57 3.53 0.54
N ILE A 13 -1.73 3.74 -0.06
CA ILE A 13 -2.06 3.22 -1.39
C ILE A 13 -2.14 4.34 -2.43
N LEU A 14 -1.75 4.00 -3.66
CA LEU A 14 -1.99 4.74 -4.88
C LEU A 14 -3.04 4.00 -5.71
N LEU A 15 -3.76 4.75 -6.52
CA LEU A 15 -4.72 4.22 -7.48
C LEU A 15 -4.13 4.41 -8.88
N SER A 16 -4.00 3.32 -9.63
CA SER A 16 -3.66 3.34 -11.05
C SER A 16 -4.95 3.18 -11.85
N ILE A 17 -5.24 4.13 -12.74
CA ILE A 17 -6.31 4.01 -13.72
C ILE A 17 -5.73 4.25 -15.11
N ASN A 18 -5.75 3.23 -15.97
CA ASN A 18 -5.21 3.31 -17.33
C ASN A 18 -3.81 3.98 -17.37
N ASN A 19 -2.91 3.61 -16.45
CA ASN A 19 -1.54 4.13 -16.31
C ASN A 19 -1.43 5.59 -15.84
N PHE A 20 -2.52 6.18 -15.35
CA PHE A 20 -2.48 7.41 -14.54
C PHE A 20 -2.44 7.06 -13.06
N ILE A 21 -1.49 7.65 -12.34
CA ILE A 21 -1.34 7.41 -10.91
C ILE A 21 -2.01 8.54 -10.12
N TYR A 22 -2.82 8.14 -9.14
CA TYR A 22 -3.46 9.03 -8.20
C TYR A 22 -3.06 8.66 -6.77
N LYS A 23 -2.94 9.68 -5.92
CA LYS A 23 -2.79 9.51 -4.47
C LYS A 23 -4.11 9.74 -3.77
N LYS A 24 -4.33 9.02 -2.67
CA LYS A 24 -5.49 9.24 -1.80
C LYS A 24 -5.44 10.66 -1.24
N ASN A 25 -6.57 11.36 -1.31
CA ASN A 25 -6.76 12.68 -0.73
C ASN A 25 -7.59 12.60 0.56
N LYS A 26 -8.75 11.97 0.48
CA LYS A 26 -9.66 11.76 1.63
C LYS A 26 -10.61 10.60 1.35
N ASP A 27 -11.23 10.05 2.38
CA ASP A 27 -12.37 9.14 2.26
C ASP A 27 -13.50 9.55 3.21
N LEU A 28 -14.72 9.16 2.85
CA LEU A 28 -15.90 9.47 3.65
C LEU A 28 -17.00 8.43 3.46
N LEU A 29 -17.79 8.22 4.52
CA LEU A 29 -19.00 7.41 4.47
C LEU A 29 -20.13 8.24 3.84
N ARG A 30 -20.59 7.84 2.66
CA ARG A 30 -21.65 8.56 1.95
C ARG A 30 -23.01 8.30 2.60
N LYS A 31 -23.68 9.36 3.06
CA LYS A 31 -24.97 9.28 3.78
C LYS A 31 -26.11 8.64 3.00
N THR A 32 -26.10 8.74 1.66
CA THR A 32 -27.22 8.29 0.82
C THR A 32 -27.31 6.78 0.69
N ASP A 33 -26.17 6.06 0.71
CA ASP A 33 -26.11 4.62 0.48
C ASP A 33 -25.14 3.88 1.41
N GLY A 34 -24.57 4.58 2.40
CA GLY A 34 -23.65 4.00 3.38
C GLY A 34 -22.32 3.52 2.81
N LYS A 35 -21.97 3.88 1.56
CA LYS A 35 -20.72 3.41 0.94
C LYS A 35 -19.52 4.25 1.37
N HIS A 36 -18.37 3.61 1.61
CA HIS A 36 -17.09 4.30 1.75
C HIS A 36 -16.61 4.80 0.37
N VAL A 37 -16.55 6.13 0.21
CA VAL A 37 -16.11 6.79 -1.03
C VAL A 37 -14.72 7.36 -0.82
N PHE A 38 -13.79 6.99 -1.69
CA PHE A 38 -12.39 7.41 -1.69
C PHE A 38 -12.18 8.47 -2.76
N TYR A 39 -11.55 9.58 -2.38
CA TYR A 39 -11.21 10.69 -3.25
C TYR A 39 -9.73 10.63 -3.56
N TRP A 40 -9.41 10.73 -4.85
CA TRP A 40 -8.07 10.61 -5.37
C TRP A 40 -7.71 11.84 -6.19
N ILE A 41 -6.45 12.24 -6.13
CA ILE A 41 -5.90 13.35 -6.91
C ILE A 41 -4.65 12.87 -7.63
N CYS A 42 -4.43 13.33 -8.85
CA CYS A 42 -3.29 12.88 -9.63
C CYS A 42 -1.98 13.24 -8.93
N VAL A 43 -1.01 12.32 -8.94
CA VAL A 43 0.30 12.52 -8.29
C VAL A 43 1.09 13.66 -8.90
N ASN A 44 0.92 13.90 -10.21
CA ASN A 44 1.56 14.97 -10.96
C ASN A 44 0.94 16.35 -10.69
N LYS A 45 -0.06 16.44 -9.78
CA LYS A 45 -0.73 17.69 -9.39
C LYS A 45 -1.32 18.46 -10.59
N CYS A 46 -1.79 17.74 -11.60
CA CYS A 46 -2.46 18.30 -12.79
C CYS A 46 -3.95 18.60 -12.58
N ASP A 47 -4.39 18.74 -11.32
CA ASP A 47 -5.78 18.94 -10.90
C ASP A 47 -6.78 17.84 -11.22
N ALA A 48 -6.42 16.79 -11.98
CA ALA A 48 -7.28 15.64 -12.22
C ALA A 48 -7.66 14.92 -10.91
N LYS A 49 -8.96 14.64 -10.74
CA LYS A 49 -9.53 13.99 -9.55
C LYS A 49 -10.47 12.88 -9.96
N ILE A 50 -10.50 11.83 -9.15
CA ILE A 50 -11.39 10.70 -9.36
C ILE A 50 -11.90 10.16 -8.03
N ARG A 51 -13.04 9.47 -8.06
CA ARG A 51 -13.62 8.83 -6.88
C ARG A 51 -13.85 7.35 -7.12
N THR A 52 -13.53 6.55 -6.12
CA THR A 52 -13.83 5.12 -6.12
C THR A 52 -14.64 4.73 -4.89
N VAL A 53 -15.34 3.60 -4.98
CA VAL A 53 -15.97 2.92 -3.85
C VAL A 53 -15.29 1.59 -3.62
N GLU A 54 -15.10 1.21 -2.36
CA GLU A 54 -14.60 -0.11 -2.00
C GLU A 54 -15.75 -1.13 -2.05
N THR A 55 -15.50 -2.27 -2.70
CA THR A 55 -16.43 -3.39 -2.77
C THR A 55 -16.29 -4.30 -1.56
N ASN A 56 -17.23 -5.22 -1.39
CA ASN A 56 -17.15 -6.22 -0.31
C ASN A 56 -15.89 -7.11 -0.40
N GLU A 57 -15.27 -7.20 -1.58
CA GLU A 57 -14.02 -7.93 -1.81
C GLU A 57 -12.75 -7.08 -1.55
N LYS A 58 -12.88 -5.91 -0.91
CA LYS A 58 -11.78 -4.94 -0.71
C LYS A 58 -11.13 -4.45 -2.03
N LYS A 59 -11.87 -4.49 -3.14
CA LYS A 59 -11.43 -3.93 -4.43
C LYS A 59 -12.01 -2.54 -4.61
N HIS A 60 -11.37 -1.71 -5.44
CA HIS A 60 -11.86 -0.39 -5.77
C HIS A 60 -12.53 -0.38 -7.14
N GLU A 61 -13.74 0.18 -7.21
CA GLU A 61 -14.48 0.43 -8.45
C GLU A 61 -14.78 1.91 -8.59
N LEU A 62 -14.96 2.39 -9.83
CA LEU A 62 -15.31 3.79 -10.07
C LEU A 62 -16.65 4.14 -9.40
N ASP A 63 -16.69 5.24 -8.64
CA ASP A 63 -17.96 5.68 -8.06
C ASP A 63 -18.95 6.08 -9.15
N LYS A 64 -20.24 5.79 -8.96
CA LYS A 64 -21.30 6.11 -9.92
C LYS A 64 -21.39 7.60 -10.27
N ASN A 65 -20.92 8.48 -9.38
CA ASN A 65 -20.91 9.93 -9.62
C ASN A 65 -19.54 10.41 -10.16
N SER A 66 -18.65 9.49 -10.54
CA SER A 66 -17.31 9.79 -11.05
C SER A 66 -17.18 9.31 -12.48
N THR A 67 -16.48 10.07 -13.29
CA THR A 67 -16.16 9.68 -14.67
C THR A 67 -14.68 9.93 -14.90
N PHE A 68 -14.03 8.98 -15.55
CA PHE A 68 -12.64 9.09 -15.96
C PHE A 68 -12.60 9.49 -17.43
N PHE A 69 -11.88 10.56 -17.75
CA PHE A 69 -11.50 10.87 -19.11
C PHE A 69 -9.99 11.16 -19.19
N PRO A 70 -9.25 10.59 -20.15
CA PRO A 70 -7.81 10.85 -20.29
C PRO A 70 -7.45 12.34 -20.47
N ASP A 71 -8.33 13.10 -21.14
CA ASP A 71 -8.17 14.53 -21.42
C ASP A 71 -8.31 15.44 -20.18
N GLN A 72 -8.73 14.89 -19.04
CA GLN A 72 -8.72 15.60 -17.75
C GLN A 72 -7.31 15.83 -17.22
N HIS A 73 -6.30 15.20 -17.82
CA HIS A 73 -4.89 15.35 -17.46
C HIS A 73 -4.18 16.26 -18.44
N CYS A 74 -3.34 17.17 -17.93
CA CYS A 74 -2.43 17.97 -18.75
C CYS A 74 -1.11 17.24 -19.07
N HIS A 75 -1.06 15.93 -18.87
CA HIS A 75 0.12 15.10 -19.14
C HIS A 75 -0.33 13.73 -19.67
N ALA A 76 0.57 13.07 -20.40
CA ALA A 76 0.38 11.69 -20.85
C ALA A 76 0.40 10.71 -19.66
N PRO A 77 -0.21 9.52 -19.81
CA PRO A 77 0.01 8.42 -18.88
C PRO A 77 1.49 7.99 -18.89
N ASP A 78 1.98 7.45 -17.76
CA ASP A 78 3.37 7.00 -17.62
C ASP A 78 3.43 5.50 -17.30
N PRO A 79 3.23 4.63 -18.32
CA PRO A 79 3.27 3.19 -18.14
C PRO A 79 4.66 2.69 -17.75
N ILE A 80 5.71 3.31 -18.29
CA ILE A 80 7.10 2.89 -18.05
C ILE A 80 7.48 3.19 -16.59
N GLY A 81 7.16 4.39 -16.10
CA GLY A 81 7.37 4.74 -14.69
C GLY A 81 6.62 3.80 -13.75
N LEU A 82 5.37 3.43 -14.09
CA LEU A 82 4.59 2.48 -13.31
C LEU A 82 5.21 1.06 -13.30
N GLU A 83 5.69 0.56 -14.44
CA GLU A 83 6.34 -0.75 -14.52
C GLU A 83 7.65 -0.79 -13.73
N ILE A 84 8.51 0.22 -13.87
CA ILE A 84 9.76 0.35 -13.11
C ILE A 84 9.45 0.39 -11.62
N TYR A 85 8.40 1.12 -11.24
CA TYR A 85 7.94 1.21 -9.87
C TYR A 85 7.51 -0.16 -9.32
N GLN A 86 6.62 -0.86 -10.02
CA GLN A 86 6.15 -2.18 -9.61
C GLN A 86 7.28 -3.21 -9.52
N LYS A 87 8.21 -3.18 -10.48
CA LYS A 87 9.39 -4.05 -10.47
C LYS A 87 10.25 -3.82 -9.23
N SER A 88 10.51 -2.56 -8.91
CA SER A 88 11.29 -2.15 -7.75
C SER A 88 10.67 -2.64 -6.43
N ILE A 89 9.35 -2.52 -6.30
CA ILE A 89 8.60 -3.04 -5.15
C ILE A 89 8.69 -4.58 -5.08
N ASN A 90 8.49 -5.28 -6.20
CA ASN A 90 8.55 -6.74 -6.25
C ASN A 90 9.95 -7.28 -5.86
N GLU A 91 11.01 -6.59 -6.28
CA GLU A 91 12.39 -6.88 -5.87
C GLU A 91 12.56 -6.73 -4.36
N CYS A 92 12.08 -5.62 -3.78
CA CYS A 92 12.11 -5.39 -2.33
C CYS A 92 11.35 -6.49 -1.57
N THR A 93 10.14 -6.83 -2.00
CA THR A 93 9.31 -7.87 -1.39
C THR A 93 10.01 -9.23 -1.44
N THR A 94 10.66 -9.57 -2.55
CA THR A 94 11.41 -10.83 -2.71
C THR A 94 12.60 -10.90 -1.76
N ILE A 95 13.39 -9.83 -1.65
CA ILE A 95 14.53 -9.74 -0.73
C ILE A 95 14.05 -9.92 0.70
N VAL A 96 13.03 -9.17 1.13
CA VAL A 96 12.48 -9.25 2.48
C VAL A 96 11.96 -10.66 2.78
N ALA A 97 11.14 -11.23 1.90
CA ALA A 97 10.59 -12.58 2.07
C ALA A 97 11.69 -13.65 2.22
N SER A 98 12.78 -13.53 1.45
CA SER A 98 13.91 -14.45 1.53
C SER A 98 14.66 -14.42 2.87
N HIS A 99 14.59 -13.31 3.61
CA HIS A 99 15.24 -13.13 4.91
C HIS A 99 14.30 -13.38 6.10
N VAL A 100 12.99 -13.26 5.91
CA VAL A 100 11.97 -13.62 6.93
C VAL A 100 12.08 -15.09 7.36
N SER A 101 12.42 -15.98 6.43
CA SER A 101 12.57 -17.43 6.68
C SER A 101 13.94 -17.84 7.20
N LYS A 102 14.99 -17.05 6.94
CA LYS A 102 16.39 -17.42 7.20
C LYS A 102 16.95 -16.93 8.53
N ASN A 103 16.31 -15.97 9.20
CA ASN A 103 16.93 -15.27 10.32
C ASN A 103 16.35 -15.61 11.71
N SER A 104 16.45 -16.88 12.11
CA SER A 104 15.91 -17.40 13.37
C SER A 104 16.36 -16.64 14.63
N VAL A 105 17.59 -16.13 14.65
CA VAL A 105 18.16 -15.38 15.79
C VAL A 105 17.50 -14.00 15.94
N GLN A 106 17.29 -13.28 14.84
CA GLN A 106 16.58 -11.99 14.86
C GLN A 106 15.08 -12.17 15.17
N GLN A 107 14.47 -13.25 14.68
CA GLN A 107 13.08 -13.58 15.01
C GLN A 107 12.92 -13.84 16.52
N LEU A 108 13.88 -14.53 17.15
CA LEU A 108 13.87 -14.78 18.59
C LEU A 108 14.05 -13.50 19.42
N SER A 109 14.90 -12.57 18.98
CA SER A 109 15.11 -11.31 19.70
C SER A 109 13.87 -10.39 19.63
N ILE A 110 13.16 -10.40 18.50
CA ILE A 110 11.88 -9.70 18.34
C ILE A 110 10.79 -10.32 19.19
N TYR A 111 10.69 -11.65 19.18
CA TYR A 111 9.73 -12.36 20.04
C TYR A 111 9.91 -11.97 21.51
N ARG A 112 11.15 -11.93 22.01
CA ARG A 112 11.46 -11.47 23.38
C ARG A 112 11.04 -10.01 23.61
N LYS A 113 11.29 -9.11 22.65
CA LYS A 113 10.84 -7.71 22.75
C LYS A 113 9.31 -7.61 22.80
N ILE A 114 8.61 -8.32 21.92
CA ILE A 114 7.14 -8.38 21.86
C ILE A 114 6.55 -8.87 23.18
N GLN A 115 7.16 -9.90 23.77
CA GLN A 115 6.79 -10.41 25.08
C GLN A 115 6.95 -9.34 26.16
N ASN A 116 8.09 -8.63 26.19
CA ASN A 116 8.39 -7.61 27.19
C ASN A 116 7.44 -6.40 27.13
N ILE A 117 6.88 -6.09 25.97
CA ILE A 117 5.91 -4.99 25.78
C ILE A 117 4.45 -5.47 25.88
N GLY A 118 4.21 -6.73 26.26
CA GLY A 118 2.86 -7.26 26.49
C GLY A 118 2.04 -7.53 25.22
N LEU A 119 2.68 -7.59 24.04
CA LEU A 119 1.98 -7.82 22.75
C LEU A 119 1.98 -9.29 22.31
N LEU A 120 2.33 -10.22 23.21
CA LEU A 120 2.47 -11.64 22.88
C LEU A 120 1.17 -12.26 22.36
N THR A 121 0.04 -11.98 23.02
CA THR A 121 -1.29 -12.48 22.60
C THR A 121 -1.66 -11.98 21.21
N LYS A 122 -1.34 -10.72 20.89
CA LYS A 122 -1.56 -10.16 19.56
C LYS A 122 -0.65 -10.85 18.53
N TYR A 123 0.63 -11.01 18.84
CA TYR A 123 1.57 -11.71 17.96
C TYR A 123 1.21 -13.16 17.64
N ALA A 124 0.58 -13.86 18.57
CA ALA A 124 0.13 -15.24 18.37
C ALA A 124 -1.18 -15.33 17.55
N ASN A 125 -2.11 -14.41 17.78
CA ASN A 125 -3.50 -14.54 17.29
C ASN A 125 -3.85 -13.61 16.12
N ASP A 126 -3.00 -12.65 15.80
CA ASP A 126 -3.17 -11.72 14.68
C ASP A 126 -2.10 -12.05 13.61
N PRO A 127 -2.46 -12.81 12.56
CA PRO A 127 -1.55 -13.21 11.49
C PRO A 127 -0.90 -12.01 10.78
N GLU A 128 -1.60 -10.88 10.70
CA GLU A 128 -1.09 -9.66 10.04
C GLU A 128 -0.05 -8.97 10.92
N PHE A 129 -0.31 -8.88 12.22
CA PHE A 129 0.67 -8.36 13.18
C PHE A 129 1.90 -9.28 13.26
N ASN A 130 1.69 -10.60 13.26
CA ASN A 130 2.77 -11.59 13.19
C ASN A 130 3.62 -11.36 11.93
N PHE A 131 2.97 -11.27 10.77
CA PHE A 131 3.62 -11.01 9.50
C PHE A 131 4.49 -9.75 9.55
N LEU A 132 3.93 -8.62 9.98
CA LEU A 132 4.66 -7.34 10.09
C LEU A 132 5.85 -7.40 11.04
N ALA A 133 5.65 -7.97 12.24
CA ALA A 133 6.70 -8.13 13.23
C ALA A 133 7.90 -8.92 12.70
N ARG A 134 7.65 -9.92 11.84
CA ARG A 134 8.69 -10.73 11.20
C ARG A 134 9.34 -10.05 10.00
N HIS A 135 8.62 -9.16 9.30
CA HIS A 135 9.09 -8.42 8.12
C HIS A 135 9.94 -7.20 8.47
N LEU A 136 9.64 -6.53 9.59
CA LEU A 136 10.39 -5.37 10.09
C LEU A 136 11.92 -5.57 10.13
N PRO A 137 12.48 -6.65 10.73
CA PRO A 137 13.93 -6.87 10.72
C PRO A 137 14.47 -7.24 9.35
N ALA A 138 13.67 -7.92 8.53
CA ALA A 138 14.10 -8.39 7.22
C ALA A 138 14.33 -7.20 6.25
N MET A 139 13.76 -6.03 6.53
CA MET A 139 14.08 -4.79 5.80
C MET A 139 15.52 -4.31 6.00
N ALA A 140 16.21 -4.72 7.07
CA ALA A 140 17.62 -4.38 7.26
C ALA A 140 18.54 -4.96 6.17
N PHE A 141 18.03 -5.90 5.37
CA PHE A 141 18.75 -6.53 4.26
C PHE A 141 18.44 -5.90 2.89
N LEU A 142 17.62 -4.84 2.85
CA LEU A 142 17.43 -4.08 1.64
C LEU A 142 18.70 -3.26 1.33
N PRO A 143 19.09 -3.14 0.04
CA PRO A 143 20.06 -2.14 -0.38
C PRO A 143 19.66 -0.75 0.10
N VAL A 144 20.64 0.09 0.45
CA VAL A 144 20.40 1.42 1.08
C VAL A 144 19.50 2.30 0.21
N ASP A 145 19.69 2.25 -1.11
CA ASP A 145 18.91 2.95 -2.13
C ASP A 145 17.46 2.45 -2.26
N ARG A 146 17.16 1.25 -1.73
CA ARG A 146 15.84 0.60 -1.78
C ARG A 146 15.07 0.65 -0.45
N VAL A 147 15.67 1.20 0.60
CA VAL A 147 15.06 1.27 1.94
C VAL A 147 13.77 2.09 1.93
N GLN A 148 13.72 3.22 1.19
CA GLN A 148 12.52 4.04 1.11
C GLN A 148 11.35 3.30 0.45
N GLU A 149 11.62 2.60 -0.65
CA GLU A 149 10.62 1.82 -1.38
C GLU A 149 10.08 0.67 -0.53
N GLY A 150 10.97 -0.07 0.14
CA GLY A 150 10.58 -1.16 1.06
C GLY A 150 9.78 -0.65 2.27
N TRP A 151 10.14 0.51 2.82
CA TRP A 151 9.42 1.12 3.93
C TRP A 151 8.01 1.55 3.52
N GLY A 152 7.85 2.16 2.35
CA GLY A 152 6.54 2.53 1.81
C GLY A 152 5.63 1.33 1.57
N HIS A 153 6.18 0.23 1.06
CA HIS A 153 5.45 -1.02 0.92
C HIS A 153 4.95 -1.55 2.27
N ASN A 154 5.81 -1.58 3.30
CA ASN A 154 5.42 -2.03 4.64
C ASN A 154 4.36 -1.12 5.27
N GLN A 155 4.49 0.21 5.11
CA GLN A 155 3.46 1.16 5.53
C GLN A 155 2.14 0.97 4.79
N THR A 156 2.17 0.55 3.51
CA THR A 156 0.96 0.19 2.75
C THR A 156 0.26 -1.02 3.38
N ILE A 157 1.01 -2.08 3.69
CA ILE A 157 0.48 -3.28 4.36
C ILE A 157 -0.11 -2.90 5.72
N ILE A 158 0.57 -2.03 6.48
CA ILE A 158 0.05 -1.51 7.75
C ILE A 158 -1.24 -0.71 7.53
N TRP A 159 -1.29 0.18 6.54
CA TRP A 159 -2.46 1.03 6.27
C TRP A 159 -3.70 0.25 5.81
N VAL A 160 -3.53 -0.72 4.91
CA VAL A 160 -4.63 -1.53 4.37
C VAL A 160 -5.23 -2.43 5.45
N ASN A 161 -4.41 -2.90 6.39
CA ASN A 161 -4.81 -3.93 7.34
C ASN A 161 -5.14 -3.39 8.75
N PHE A 162 -4.50 -2.31 9.20
CA PHE A 162 -4.65 -1.84 10.58
C PHE A 162 -5.55 -0.62 10.80
N LYS A 163 -6.08 0.04 9.74
CA LYS A 163 -6.87 1.31 9.86
C LYS A 163 -6.40 2.18 11.04
N ILE A 164 -5.12 2.56 11.03
CA ILE A 164 -4.58 3.58 11.95
C ILE A 164 -4.73 4.94 11.30
#